data_AF-A0A803P2H7-F1
#
_entry.id   AF-A0A803P2H7-F1
#
_cell.length_a   1.000
_cell.length_b   1.000
_cell.length_c   1.000
_cell.angle_alpha   90.00
_cell.angle_beta   90.00
_cell.angle_gamma   90.00
#
_symmetry.space_group_name_H-M   'P 1'
#
loop_
_entity.id
_entity.type
_entity.pdbx_description
1 polymer ?
#
loop_
_entity_poly.entity_id
_entity_poly.type
_entity_poly.pdbx_seq_one_letter_code
_entity_poly.pdbx_strand_id
1 'polypeptide(L)'
;MSLVFGMEFLMVVSIVVSLSYALAYLLNHLLRRRDQCCYMLAYECYKPPEETKLSTDSCAQIVFRNKNLGVDEYRFLLKTMVSSGIGEETYCPKNVMEGREETPTLADALAEMDEVIFTTLDNLFAKTKSFITSPDKMCTQGIE
;
A
#
# COMPACT_ATOMS: atom_id res chain seq x y z
N MET A 1 52.78 32.81 36.78
CA MET A 1 51.97 33.36 35.66
C MET A 1 51.68 32.31 34.59
N SER A 2 52.68 31.57 34.10
CA SER A 2 52.51 30.56 33.04
C SER A 2 51.64 29.34 33.42
N LEU A 3 51.69 28.88 34.67
CA LEU A 3 50.87 27.75 35.17
C LEU A 3 49.37 28.11 35.29
N VAL A 4 49.07 29.36 35.67
CA VAL A 4 47.69 29.87 35.74
C VAL A 4 47.11 29.98 34.33
N PHE A 5 47.89 30.47 33.36
CA PHE A 5 47.48 30.57 31.96
C PHE A 5 47.19 29.19 31.33
N GLY A 6 47.95 28.15 31.70
CA GLY A 6 47.73 26.78 31.25
C GLY A 6 46.45 26.15 31.81
N MET A 7 46.10 26.43 33.08
CA MET A 7 44.86 25.95 33.69
C MET A 7 43.61 26.60 33.07
N GLU A 8 43.65 27.91 32.82
CA GLU A 8 42.55 28.62 32.14
C GLU A 8 42.30 28.04 30.73
N PHE A 9 43.37 27.77 29.97
CA PHE A 9 43.27 27.15 28.65
C PHE A 9 42.65 25.75 28.71
N LEU A 10 43.08 24.90 29.65
CA LEU A 10 42.51 23.56 29.83
C LEU A 10 41.05 23.59 30.25
N MET A 11 40.65 24.54 31.10
CA MET A 11 39.25 24.73 31.49
C MET A 11 38.40 25.15 30.30
N VAL A 12 38.87 26.10 29.47
CA VAL A 12 38.16 26.52 28.26
C VAL A 12 37.99 25.36 27.29
N VAL A 13 39.05 24.56 27.05
CA VAL A 13 38.96 23.38 26.18
C VAL A 13 37.95 22.35 26.72
N SER A 14 37.96 22.07 28.02
CA SER A 14 37.02 21.14 28.66
C SER A 14 35.56 21.59 28.54
N ILE A 15 35.31 22.90 28.72
CA ILE A 15 33.98 23.50 28.57
C ILE A 15 33.51 23.40 27.12
N VAL A 16 34.37 23.72 26.15
CA VAL A 16 34.04 23.63 24.72
C VAL A 16 33.72 22.19 24.32
N VAL A 17 34.52 21.21 24.77
CA VAL A 17 34.26 19.79 24.50
C VAL A 17 32.93 19.35 25.11
N SER A 18 32.67 19.72 26.37
CA SER A 18 31.44 19.35 27.08
C SER A 18 30.19 19.97 26.42
N LEU A 19 30.25 21.24 26.01
CA LEU A 19 29.18 21.92 25.29
C LEU A 19 28.96 21.31 23.90
N SER A 20 30.02 20.97 23.18
CA SER A 20 29.92 20.31 21.87
C SER A 20 29.27 18.92 21.97
N TYR A 21 29.60 18.15 23.02
CA TYR A 21 29.01 16.85 23.28
C TYR A 21 27.53 16.97 23.66
N ALA A 22 27.18 17.92 24.54
CA ALA A 22 25.79 18.18 24.91
C ALA A 22 24.94 18.62 23.71
N LEU A 23 25.48 19.47 22.84
CA LEU A 23 24.83 19.89 21.60
C LEU A 23 24.62 18.70 20.65
N ALA A 24 25.65 17.88 20.44
CA ALA A 24 25.54 16.68 19.60
C ALA A 24 24.50 15.69 20.14
N TYR A 25 24.46 15.49 21.46
CA TYR A 25 23.46 14.64 22.11
C TYR A 25 22.03 15.17 21.91
N LEU A 26 21.81 16.48 22.09
CA LEU A 26 20.52 17.11 21.89
C LEU A 26 20.05 16.99 20.43
N LEU A 27 20.94 17.28 19.47
CA LEU A 27 20.65 17.15 18.05
C LEU A 27 20.26 15.72 17.69
N ASN A 28 21.00 14.72 18.16
CA ASN A 28 20.68 13.32 17.91
C ASN A 28 19.34 12.91 18.55
N HIS A 29 19.03 13.41 19.76
CA HIS A 29 17.72 13.14 20.38
C HIS A 29 16.56 13.75 19.58
N LEU A 30 16.72 14.97 19.06
CA LEU A 30 15.71 15.64 18.23
C LEU A 30 15.53 14.93 16.88
N LEU A 31 16.62 14.50 16.24
CA LEU A 31 16.55 13.72 15.00
C LEU A 31 15.86 12.37 15.22
N ARG A 32 16.19 11.66 16.31
CA ARG A 32 15.50 10.40 16.67
C ARG A 32 14.01 10.60 16.93
N ARG A 33 13.60 11.72 17.52
CA ARG A 33 12.18 12.08 17.70
C ARG A 33 11.48 12.31 16.36
N ARG A 34 12.18 12.87 15.37
CA ARG A 34 11.66 13.11 14.02
C ARG A 34 11.43 11.81 13.24
N ASP A 35 12.28 10.80 13.45
CA ASP A 35 12.18 9.49 12.80
C ASP A 35 11.10 8.55 13.41
N GLN A 36 10.34 9.02 14.42
CA GLN A 36 9.28 8.21 15.07
C GLN A 36 7.94 8.24 14.35
N CYS A 37 7.78 9.06 13.32
CA CYS A 37 6.51 9.19 12.60
C CYS A 37 6.48 8.31 11.35
N CYS A 38 5.42 7.52 11.20
CA CYS A 38 5.13 6.79 9.96
C CYS A 38 4.40 7.72 9.01
N TYR A 39 4.94 7.90 7.81
CA TYR A 39 4.35 8.74 6.77
C TYR A 39 4.04 7.92 5.53
N MET A 40 2.88 8.17 4.94
CA MET A 40 2.52 7.64 3.62
C MET A 40 3.27 8.46 2.56
N LEU A 41 4.33 7.87 1.99
CA LEU A 41 5.17 8.54 1.00
C LEU A 41 4.59 8.47 -0.41
N ALA A 42 3.95 7.35 -0.74
CA ALA A 42 3.28 7.12 -2.01
C ALA A 42 2.23 6.04 -1.85
N TYR A 43 1.33 5.98 -2.84
CA TYR A 43 0.36 4.91 -3.00
C TYR A 43 0.12 4.61 -4.47
N GLU A 44 -0.32 3.39 -4.71
CA GLU A 44 -0.74 2.92 -6.02
C GLU A 44 -1.99 2.06 -5.83
N CYS A 45 -2.97 2.27 -6.70
CA CYS A 45 -4.16 1.41 -6.76
C CYS A 45 -4.14 0.68 -8.09
N TYR A 46 -4.35 -0.63 -8.05
CA TYR A 46 -4.53 -1.42 -9.27
C TYR A 46 -5.88 -1.11 -9.92
N LYS A 47 -5.86 -0.78 -11.20
CA LYS A 47 -7.06 -0.75 -12.05
C LYS A 47 -6.93 -1.91 -13.06
N PRO A 48 -7.85 -2.88 -13.05
CA PRO A 48 -7.82 -3.96 -14.03
C PRO A 48 -8.01 -3.45 -15.48
N PRO A 49 -7.62 -4.25 -16.48
CA PRO A 49 -7.87 -3.94 -17.89
C PRO A 49 -9.36 -3.74 -18.20
N GLU A 50 -9.69 -2.90 -19.18
CA GLU A 50 -11.09 -2.56 -19.50
C GLU A 50 -11.88 -3.79 -20.01
N GLU A 51 -11.19 -4.82 -20.53
CA GLU A 51 -11.81 -6.08 -20.97
C GLU A 51 -12.42 -6.88 -19.82
N THR A 52 -11.98 -6.66 -18.58
CA THR A 52 -12.53 -7.32 -17.39
C THR A 52 -13.64 -6.52 -16.72
N LYS A 53 -14.03 -5.37 -17.31
CA LYS A 53 -15.12 -4.52 -16.81
C LYS A 53 -16.49 -5.13 -17.11
N LEU A 54 -17.37 -5.07 -16.12
CA LEU A 54 -18.74 -5.57 -16.21
C LEU A 54 -19.68 -4.51 -16.81
N SER A 55 -19.98 -4.65 -18.10
CA SER A 55 -21.14 -3.98 -18.69
C SER A 55 -22.45 -4.55 -18.11
N THR A 56 -23.55 -3.80 -18.23
CA THR A 56 -24.88 -4.29 -17.84
C THR A 56 -25.24 -5.59 -18.54
N ASP A 57 -24.91 -5.72 -19.83
CA ASP A 57 -25.16 -6.94 -20.61
C ASP A 57 -24.31 -8.13 -20.12
N SER A 58 -23.01 -7.91 -19.88
CA SER A 58 -22.11 -8.94 -19.37
C SER A 58 -22.53 -9.43 -17.98
N CYS A 59 -22.93 -8.50 -17.10
CA CYS A 59 -23.44 -8.82 -15.77
C CYS A 59 -24.71 -9.66 -15.87
N ALA A 60 -25.67 -9.25 -16.72
CA ALA A 60 -26.89 -10.02 -16.95
C ALA A 60 -26.58 -11.42 -17.49
N GLN A 61 -25.64 -11.56 -18.43
CA GLN A 61 -25.22 -12.85 -18.98
C GLN A 61 -24.64 -13.77 -17.91
N ILE A 62 -23.77 -13.26 -17.03
CA ILE A 62 -23.18 -14.02 -15.92
C ILE A 62 -24.29 -14.49 -14.96
N VAL A 63 -25.20 -13.58 -14.59
CA VAL A 63 -26.30 -13.89 -13.67
C VAL A 63 -27.24 -14.93 -14.25
N PHE A 64 -27.67 -14.78 -15.51
CA PHE A 64 -28.61 -15.70 -16.16
C PHE A 64 -27.99 -17.01 -16.63
N ARG A 65 -26.66 -17.09 -16.76
CA ARG A 65 -25.93 -18.34 -17.01
C ARG A 65 -26.10 -19.31 -15.84
N ASN A 66 -26.16 -18.82 -14.62
CA ASN A 66 -26.33 -19.65 -13.44
C ASN A 66 -27.77 -20.19 -13.33
N LYS A 67 -27.95 -21.49 -13.58
CA LYS A 67 -29.27 -22.14 -13.53
C LYS A 67 -29.68 -22.65 -12.14
N ASN A 68 -28.81 -22.47 -11.14
CA ASN A 68 -29.05 -22.93 -9.78
C ASN A 68 -29.82 -21.91 -8.92
N LEU A 69 -30.08 -20.70 -9.44
CA LEU A 69 -30.82 -19.64 -8.75
C LEU A 69 -32.32 -19.74 -9.04
N GLY A 70 -33.14 -19.75 -7.99
CA GLY A 70 -34.59 -19.57 -8.09
C GLY A 70 -34.98 -18.08 -8.16
N VAL A 71 -36.27 -17.83 -8.37
CA VAL A 71 -36.80 -16.46 -8.61
C VAL A 71 -36.58 -15.55 -7.40
N ASP A 72 -36.75 -16.07 -6.18
CA ASP A 72 -36.54 -15.30 -4.95
C ASP A 72 -35.05 -15.00 -4.72
N GLU A 73 -34.17 -15.95 -5.05
CA GLU A 73 -32.71 -15.78 -4.99
C GLU A 73 -32.24 -14.74 -6.02
N TYR A 74 -32.77 -14.75 -7.25
CA TYR A 74 -32.51 -13.72 -8.24
C TYR A 74 -32.92 -12.33 -7.74
N ARG A 75 -34.10 -12.22 -7.13
CA ARG A 75 -34.59 -10.95 -6.57
C ARG A 75 -33.69 -10.45 -5.44
N PHE A 76 -33.22 -11.37 -4.58
CA PHE A 76 -32.28 -11.05 -3.53
C PHE A 76 -30.92 -10.60 -4.08
N LEU A 77 -30.37 -11.31 -5.07
CA LEU A 77 -29.10 -10.98 -5.71
C LEU A 77 -29.14 -9.59 -6.35
N LEU A 78 -30.18 -9.31 -7.15
CA LEU A 78 -30.37 -8.00 -7.79
C LEU A 78 -30.53 -6.88 -6.76
N LYS A 79 -31.35 -7.11 -5.72
CA LYS A 79 -31.50 -6.13 -4.63
C LYS A 79 -30.16 -5.85 -3.95
N THR A 80 -29.36 -6.90 -3.71
CA THR A 80 -28.05 -6.79 -3.08
C THR A 80 -27.10 -5.97 -3.96
N MET A 81 -26.98 -6.29 -5.25
CA MET A 81 -26.13 -5.56 -6.21
C MET A 81 -26.47 -4.07 -6.28
N VAL A 82 -27.76 -3.73 -6.38
CA VAL A 82 -28.20 -2.32 -6.46
C VAL A 82 -27.98 -1.61 -5.12
N SER A 83 -28.19 -2.31 -3.99
CA SER A 83 -28.03 -1.72 -2.66
C SER A 83 -26.58 -1.49 -2.24
N SER A 84 -25.62 -2.25 -2.78
CA SER A 84 -24.20 -2.12 -2.47
C SER A 84 -23.50 -0.99 -3.24
N GLY A 85 -24.19 -0.34 -4.18
CA GLY A 85 -23.60 0.70 -5.04
C GLY A 85 -22.65 0.14 -6.10
N ILE A 86 -22.71 -1.17 -6.38
CA ILE A 86 -21.96 -1.80 -7.46
C ILE A 86 -22.62 -1.41 -8.80
N GLY A 87 -21.85 -0.78 -9.69
CA GLY A 87 -22.30 -0.32 -10.99
C GLY A 87 -21.50 -0.91 -12.15
N GLU A 88 -21.65 -0.30 -13.32
CA GLU A 88 -20.95 -0.70 -14.55
C GLU A 88 -19.43 -0.44 -14.51
N GLU A 89 -18.94 0.27 -13.49
CA GLU A 89 -17.50 0.51 -13.25
C GLU A 89 -16.82 -0.61 -12.44
N THR A 90 -17.48 -1.76 -12.32
CA THR A 90 -16.98 -2.91 -11.56
C THR A 90 -16.25 -3.87 -12.48
N TYR A 91 -15.19 -4.50 -11.99
CA TYR A 91 -14.39 -5.47 -12.75
C TYR A 91 -14.60 -6.87 -12.17
N CYS A 92 -14.53 -7.89 -13.02
CA CYS A 92 -14.68 -9.29 -12.63
C CYS A 92 -13.42 -10.10 -12.96
N PRO A 93 -13.08 -11.12 -12.16
CA PRO A 93 -12.01 -12.06 -12.47
C PRO A 93 -12.19 -12.73 -13.85
N LYS A 94 -11.07 -12.98 -14.54
CA LYS A 94 -11.06 -13.54 -15.90
C LYS A 94 -11.81 -14.88 -15.99
N ASN A 95 -11.67 -15.75 -15.00
CA ASN A 95 -12.37 -17.03 -14.96
C ASN A 95 -13.91 -16.88 -14.90
N VAL A 96 -14.42 -15.84 -14.24
CA VAL A 96 -15.88 -15.55 -14.20
C VAL A 96 -16.34 -15.03 -15.56
N MET A 97 -15.56 -14.15 -16.19
CA MET A 97 -15.85 -13.65 -17.55
C MET A 97 -15.88 -14.80 -18.57
N GLU A 98 -14.98 -15.77 -18.43
CA GLU A 98 -14.87 -16.96 -19.29
C GLU A 98 -15.95 -18.04 -19.03
N GLY A 99 -16.75 -17.91 -17.97
CA GLY A 99 -17.77 -18.91 -17.62
C GLY A 99 -17.26 -20.13 -16.86
N ARG A 100 -16.12 -19.99 -16.20
CA ARG A 100 -15.50 -21.01 -15.36
C ARG A 100 -15.67 -20.73 -13.87
N GLU A 101 -16.68 -19.95 -13.47
CA GLU A 101 -16.93 -19.61 -12.06
C GLU A 101 -17.25 -20.83 -11.18
N GLU A 102 -17.76 -21.92 -11.76
CA GLU A 102 -18.01 -23.17 -11.02
C GLU A 102 -16.73 -23.99 -10.78
N THR A 103 -15.65 -23.70 -11.51
CA THR A 103 -14.38 -24.43 -11.45
C THR A 103 -13.17 -23.50 -11.31
N PRO A 104 -13.12 -22.65 -10.27
CA PRO A 104 -11.96 -21.81 -10.02
C PRO A 104 -10.75 -22.67 -9.68
N THR A 105 -9.61 -22.38 -10.32
CA THR A 105 -8.36 -23.10 -10.03
C THR A 105 -7.44 -22.26 -9.16
N LEU A 106 -6.53 -22.92 -8.44
CA LEU A 106 -5.45 -22.22 -7.73
C LEU A 106 -4.59 -21.39 -8.69
N ALA A 107 -4.40 -21.88 -9.92
CA ALA A 107 -3.65 -21.18 -10.95
C ALA A 107 -4.32 -19.85 -11.35
N ASP A 108 -5.66 -19.81 -11.45
CA ASP A 108 -6.40 -18.57 -11.73
C ASP A 108 -6.16 -17.53 -10.62
N ALA A 109 -6.25 -17.96 -9.36
CA ALA A 109 -6.05 -17.08 -8.21
C ALA A 109 -4.60 -16.55 -8.12
N LEU A 110 -3.62 -17.42 -8.36
CA LEU A 110 -2.20 -17.02 -8.36
C LEU A 110 -1.90 -16.05 -9.51
N ALA A 111 -2.44 -16.30 -10.70
CA ALA A 111 -2.25 -15.40 -11.84
C ALA A 111 -2.85 -14.01 -11.59
N GLU A 112 -4.04 -13.94 -10.99
CA GLU A 112 -4.66 -12.67 -10.61
C GLU A 112 -3.85 -11.95 -9.52
N MET A 113 -3.42 -12.67 -8.47
CA MET A 113 -2.59 -12.09 -7.40
C MET A 113 -1.27 -11.55 -7.95
N ASP A 114 -0.57 -12.32 -8.78
CA ASP A 114 0.69 -11.90 -9.38
C ASP A 114 0.49 -10.64 -10.24
N GLU A 115 -0.52 -10.62 -11.10
CA GLU A 115 -0.85 -9.46 -11.95
C GLU A 115 -1.13 -8.21 -11.10
N VAL A 116 -1.98 -8.33 -10.07
CA VAL A 116 -2.34 -7.21 -9.19
C VAL A 116 -1.14 -6.72 -8.39
N ILE A 117 -0.42 -7.62 -7.72
CA ILE A 117 0.66 -7.28 -6.79
C ILE A 117 1.85 -6.71 -7.54
N PHE A 118 2.36 -7.42 -8.56
CA PHE A 118 3.56 -6.98 -9.25
C PHE A 118 3.32 -5.69 -10.03
N THR A 119 2.18 -5.54 -10.73
CA THR A 119 1.84 -4.28 -11.42
C THR A 119 1.74 -3.11 -10.45
N THR A 120 1.10 -3.30 -9.28
CA THR A 120 0.97 -2.25 -8.26
C THR A 120 2.32 -1.86 -7.69
N LEU A 121 3.17 -2.84 -7.35
CA LEU A 121 4.50 -2.58 -6.80
C LEU A 121 5.42 -1.93 -7.83
N ASP A 122 5.42 -2.37 -9.07
CA ASP A 122 6.22 -1.79 -10.14
C ASP A 122 5.86 -0.32 -10.37
N ASN A 123 4.56 0.00 -10.41
CA ASN A 123 4.09 1.37 -10.54
C ASN A 123 4.40 2.22 -9.30
N LEU A 124 4.20 1.66 -8.11
CA LEU A 124 4.52 2.34 -6.84
C LEU A 124 6.02 2.69 -6.76
N PHE A 125 6.88 1.73 -7.10
CA PHE A 125 8.33 1.92 -7.13
C PHE A 125 8.75 2.85 -8.26
N ALA A 126 8.05 2.84 -9.39
CA ALA A 126 8.28 3.81 -10.46
C ALA A 126 8.00 5.25 -10.02
N LYS A 127 6.98 5.47 -9.17
CA LYS A 127 6.66 6.77 -8.58
C LYS A 127 7.62 7.20 -7.46
N THR A 128 8.26 6.26 -6.79
CA THR A 128 9.08 6.50 -5.59
C THR A 128 10.59 6.42 -5.81
N LYS A 129 11.06 6.36 -7.07
CA LYS A 129 12.48 6.21 -7.44
C LYS A 129 13.45 7.19 -6.74
N SER A 130 12.99 8.34 -6.25
CA SER A 130 13.82 9.32 -5.54
C SER A 130 13.95 9.08 -4.02
N PHE A 131 13.13 8.22 -3.40
CA PHE A 131 13.03 8.09 -1.94
C PHE A 131 13.57 6.76 -1.38
N ILE A 132 13.80 5.75 -2.23
CA ILE A 132 14.22 4.43 -1.79
C ILE A 132 15.75 4.36 -1.77
N THR A 133 16.35 4.86 -0.69
CA THR A 133 17.77 4.63 -0.36
C THR A 133 17.97 3.51 0.68
N SER A 134 16.89 2.99 1.27
CA SER A 134 16.90 1.80 2.15
C SER A 134 15.59 1.00 1.98
N PRO A 135 15.62 -0.22 1.41
CA PRO A 135 14.42 -1.05 1.22
C PRO A 135 13.88 -1.68 2.53
N ASP A 136 14.57 -1.52 3.66
CA ASP A 136 14.32 -2.28 4.89
C ASP A 136 13.09 -1.84 5.71
N LYS A 137 12.25 -0.92 5.20
CA LYS A 137 11.12 -0.33 5.95
C LYS A 137 9.84 -0.22 5.13
N MET A 138 9.45 -1.28 4.42
CA MET A 138 8.10 -1.35 3.84
C MET A 138 7.11 -1.83 4.92
N CYS A 139 6.34 -0.91 5.49
CA CYS A 139 5.20 -1.25 6.35
C CYS A 139 4.00 -1.56 5.45
N THR A 140 3.58 -2.82 5.37
CA THR A 140 2.30 -3.19 4.75
C THR A 140 1.19 -2.79 5.71
N GLN A 141 0.57 -1.63 5.49
CA GLN A 141 -0.64 -1.25 6.21
C GLN A 141 -1.81 -1.88 5.47
N GLY A 142 -2.45 -2.89 6.07
CA GLY A 142 -3.70 -3.43 5.55
C GLY A 142 -4.73 -2.32 5.48
N ILE A 143 -5.35 -2.15 4.31
CA ILE A 143 -6.54 -1.33 4.16
C ILE A 143 -7.67 -2.12 4.82
N GLU A 144 -8.03 -1.76 6.06
CA GLU A 144 -9.29 -2.19 6.70
C GLU A 144 -10.49 -1.47 6.08
#